data_AF-F5XEW1-F1
#
_entry.id   AF-F5XEW1-F1
#
_cell.length_a   1.000
_cell.length_b   1.000
_cell.length_c   1.000
_cell.angle_alpha   90.00
_cell.angle_beta   90.00
_cell.angle_gamma   90.00
#
_symmetry.space_group_name_H-M   'P 1'
#
loop_
_entity.id
_entity.type
_entity.pdbx_description
1 polymer ?
#
loop_
_entity_poly.entity_id
_entity_poly.type
_entity_poly.pdbx_seq_one_letter_code
_entity_poly.pdbx_strand_id
1 'polypeptide(L)'
;MAANSDVAAVPTPFQRAAHDLLNAAWRPELAVEEIPAPQKIAPFAVAVSADVLVGGEDVGTGRLVLLHDPAGNAAWQGTFRCVTFARASVEPEMVTDPLLARVGWSWLIDALDGHGAEYAAPSGTVTSVSSESFGGMADEDPNAEVEVRASWTPLLADGYGLTAHVQAWGELLCTTAGLPPLPAGVVAMPARRLAHKSQNRSPRRR
;
A
#
# COMPACT_ATOMS: atom_id res chain seq x y z
N MET A 1 -2.89 -42.68 13.99
CA MET A 1 -3.81 -41.98 13.05
C MET A 1 -3.24 -40.60 12.82
N ALA A 2 -2.56 -40.40 11.69
CA ALA A 2 -2.04 -39.10 11.31
C ALA A 2 -3.22 -38.23 10.84
N ALA A 3 -3.36 -37.05 11.44
CA ALA A 3 -4.31 -36.05 11.01
C ALA A 3 -3.91 -35.57 9.61
N ASN A 4 -4.72 -35.90 8.62
CA ASN A 4 -4.60 -35.37 7.28
C ASN A 4 -5.11 -33.93 7.34
N SER A 5 -4.21 -32.97 7.54
CA SER A 5 -4.53 -31.55 7.35
C SER A 5 -4.74 -31.35 5.85
N ASP A 6 -6.00 -31.36 5.43
CA ASP A 6 -6.44 -30.95 4.10
C ASP A 6 -5.85 -29.56 3.83
N VAL A 7 -4.84 -29.49 2.97
CA VAL A 7 -4.41 -28.24 2.37
C VAL A 7 -5.55 -27.87 1.43
N ALA A 8 -6.48 -27.05 1.91
CA ALA A 8 -7.57 -26.53 1.09
C ALA A 8 -6.96 -25.92 -0.18
N ALA A 9 -7.37 -26.43 -1.34
CA ALA A 9 -6.90 -25.92 -2.62
C ALA A 9 -7.20 -24.41 -2.69
N VAL A 10 -6.22 -23.63 -3.15
CA VAL A 10 -6.36 -22.18 -3.25
C VAL A 10 -7.52 -21.85 -4.20
N PRO A 11 -8.54 -21.06 -3.78
CA PRO A 11 -9.70 -20.74 -4.60
C PRO A 11 -9.31 -19.99 -5.88
N THR A 12 -9.91 -20.35 -7.01
CA THR A 12 -9.67 -19.68 -8.30
C THR A 12 -9.92 -18.16 -8.26
N PRO A 13 -10.98 -17.64 -7.60
CA PRO A 13 -11.16 -16.19 -7.46
C PRO A 13 -9.96 -15.51 -6.79
N PHE A 14 -9.41 -16.14 -5.74
CA PHE A 14 -8.23 -15.60 -5.06
C PHE A 14 -6.97 -15.69 -5.92
N GLN A 15 -6.77 -16.78 -6.67
CA GLN A 15 -5.63 -16.89 -7.58
C GLN A 15 -5.61 -15.77 -8.62
N ARG A 16 -6.78 -15.43 -9.19
CA ARG A 16 -6.92 -14.32 -10.16
C ARG A 16 -6.62 -12.97 -9.53
N ALA A 17 -7.25 -12.67 -8.39
CA ALA A 17 -7.02 -11.42 -7.69
C ALA A 17 -5.55 -11.29 -7.24
N ALA A 18 -4.95 -12.36 -6.70
CA ALA A 18 -3.53 -12.38 -6.35
C ALA A 18 -2.63 -12.18 -7.56
N HIS A 19 -2.98 -12.75 -8.72
CA HIS A 19 -2.26 -12.52 -9.97
C HIS A 19 -2.30 -11.05 -10.39
N ASP A 20 -3.46 -10.40 -10.32
CA ASP A 20 -3.61 -8.97 -10.61
C ASP A 20 -2.74 -8.10 -9.69
N LEU A 21 -2.66 -8.43 -8.40
CA LEU A 21 -1.82 -7.71 -7.44
C LEU A 21 -0.33 -7.87 -7.72
N LEU A 22 0.12 -9.11 -7.89
CA LEU A 22 1.55 -9.43 -8.02
C LEU A 22 2.13 -9.04 -9.39
N ASN A 23 1.28 -8.88 -10.40
CA ASN A 23 1.69 -8.53 -11.78
C ASN A 23 1.21 -7.14 -12.22
N ALA A 24 0.76 -6.30 -11.27
CA ALA A 24 0.36 -4.94 -11.57
C ALA A 24 1.50 -4.13 -12.20
N ALA A 25 1.13 -3.23 -13.11
CA ALA A 25 2.04 -2.23 -13.65
C ALA A 25 2.12 -1.05 -12.70
N TRP A 26 3.32 -0.70 -12.24
CA TRP A 26 3.55 0.34 -11.25
C TRP A 26 4.15 1.60 -11.87
N ARG A 27 3.92 2.74 -11.21
CA ARG A 27 4.65 3.97 -11.47
C ARG A 27 6.16 3.77 -11.25
N PRO A 28 7.02 4.47 -12.01
CA PRO A 28 8.48 4.32 -11.87
C PRO A 28 9.00 4.75 -10.49
N GLU A 29 8.27 5.61 -9.78
CA GLU A 29 8.59 6.03 -8.41
C GLU A 29 8.26 4.93 -7.38
N LEU A 30 7.47 3.90 -7.72
CA LEU A 30 7.09 2.83 -6.79
C LEU A 30 8.02 1.62 -6.94
N ALA A 31 8.82 1.37 -5.91
CA ALA A 31 9.56 0.12 -5.75
C ALA A 31 8.70 -0.88 -4.98
N VAL A 32 8.06 -1.82 -5.70
CA VAL A 32 7.10 -2.78 -5.12
C VAL A 32 7.70 -4.18 -5.01
N GLU A 33 7.48 -4.84 -3.88
CA GLU A 33 7.84 -6.23 -3.66
C GLU A 33 6.74 -7.03 -2.93
N GLU A 34 6.71 -8.33 -3.17
CA GLU A 34 5.87 -9.25 -2.39
C GLU A 34 6.48 -9.47 -1.00
N ILE A 35 5.63 -9.43 0.02
CA ILE A 35 6.03 -9.65 1.41
C ILE A 35 5.17 -10.73 2.05
N PRO A 36 5.62 -11.35 3.17
CA PRO A 36 4.82 -12.30 3.91
C PRO A 36 3.49 -11.67 4.35
N ALA A 37 2.38 -12.27 3.92
CA ALA A 37 1.05 -11.83 4.31
C ALA A 37 0.77 -12.11 5.81
N PRO A 38 -0.06 -11.28 6.47
CA PRO A 38 -0.49 -11.52 7.85
C PRO A 38 -1.12 -12.91 8.00
N GLN A 39 -0.71 -13.61 9.05
CA GLN A 39 -1.23 -14.94 9.35
C GLN A 39 -2.48 -14.85 10.23
N LYS A 40 -3.38 -15.83 10.12
CA LYS A 40 -4.57 -16.01 10.98
C LYS A 40 -5.69 -14.95 10.86
N ILE A 41 -5.62 -14.03 9.90
CA ILE A 41 -6.71 -13.07 9.62
C ILE A 41 -7.72 -13.66 8.63
N ALA A 42 -7.24 -14.39 7.64
CA ALA A 42 -8.04 -15.02 6.59
C ALA A 42 -7.43 -16.38 6.20
N PRO A 43 -8.23 -17.30 5.62
CA PRO A 43 -7.71 -18.55 5.05
C PRO A 43 -6.70 -18.33 3.92
N PHE A 44 -6.89 -17.28 3.12
CA PHE A 44 -6.00 -16.92 2.01
C PHE A 44 -5.64 -15.44 2.09
N ALA A 45 -4.36 -15.13 1.90
CA ALA A 45 -3.87 -13.77 1.92
C ALA A 45 -2.63 -13.60 1.04
N VAL A 46 -2.49 -12.44 0.41
CA VAL A 46 -1.30 -12.00 -0.33
C VAL A 46 -1.02 -10.54 0.03
N ALA A 47 0.26 -10.16 0.09
CA ALA A 47 0.64 -8.82 0.49
C ALA A 47 1.82 -8.30 -0.33
N VAL A 48 1.81 -7.00 -0.56
CA VAL A 48 2.93 -6.26 -1.17
C VAL A 48 3.28 -5.07 -0.29
N SER A 49 4.56 -4.70 -0.27
CA SER A 49 5.02 -3.39 0.18
C SER A 49 5.49 -2.57 -1.00
N ALA A 50 5.45 -1.25 -0.85
CA ALA A 50 6.00 -0.33 -1.82
C ALA A 50 6.69 0.82 -1.11
N ASP A 51 7.87 1.18 -1.60
CA ASP A 51 8.54 2.43 -1.24
C ASP A 51 8.41 3.43 -2.41
N VAL A 52 8.19 4.69 -2.08
CA VAL A 52 8.06 5.81 -3.01
C VAL A 52 9.42 6.49 -3.08
N LEU A 53 10.07 6.38 -4.24
CA LEU A 53 11.42 6.86 -4.45
C LEU A 53 11.43 8.09 -5.37
N VAL A 54 11.91 9.22 -4.86
CA VAL A 54 12.09 10.47 -5.62
C VAL A 54 13.55 10.90 -5.53
N GLY A 55 14.22 11.07 -6.66
CA GLY A 55 15.64 11.46 -6.67
C GLY A 55 16.59 10.44 -6.03
N GLY A 56 16.12 9.22 -5.74
CA GLY A 56 16.88 8.20 -5.00
C GLY A 56 16.65 8.21 -3.49
N GLU A 57 15.78 9.09 -2.98
CA GLU A 57 15.39 9.17 -1.58
C GLU A 57 14.01 8.55 -1.38
N ASP A 58 13.83 7.89 -0.23
CA ASP A 58 12.54 7.36 0.23
C ASP A 58 11.72 8.51 0.83
N VAL A 59 10.60 8.82 0.18
CA VAL A 59 9.68 9.89 0.58
C VAL A 59 8.36 9.33 1.12
N GLY A 60 8.18 8.01 1.13
CA GLY A 60 6.97 7.37 1.61
C GLY A 60 6.98 5.87 1.40
N THR A 61 6.19 5.17 2.20
CA THR A 61 6.10 3.71 2.16
C THR A 61 4.67 3.27 2.36
N GLY A 62 4.36 2.08 1.86
CA GLY A 62 3.04 1.51 1.98
C GLY A 62 3.01 0.00 1.96
N ARG A 63 1.88 -0.54 2.40
CA ARG A 63 1.56 -1.96 2.32
C ARG A 63 0.13 -2.13 1.86
N LEU A 64 -0.10 -3.06 0.94
CA LEU A 64 -1.43 -3.55 0.58
C LEU A 64 -1.51 -5.04 0.87
N VAL A 65 -2.55 -5.43 1.60
CA VAL A 65 -2.88 -6.82 1.89
C VAL A 65 -4.24 -7.13 1.28
N LEU A 66 -4.30 -8.16 0.44
CA LEU A 66 -5.55 -8.76 -0.01
C LEU A 66 -5.83 -10.00 0.84
N LEU A 67 -6.98 -9.99 1.51
CA LEU A 67 -7.51 -11.10 2.29
C LEU A 67 -8.67 -11.74 1.54
N HIS A 68 -8.80 -13.06 1.65
CA HIS A 68 -9.93 -13.79 1.09
C HIS A 68 -10.42 -14.89 2.02
N ASP A 69 -11.74 -14.88 2.26
CA ASP A 69 -12.48 -15.95 2.92
C ASP A 69 -13.61 -16.41 1.98
N PRO A 70 -13.50 -17.61 1.39
CA PRO A 70 -14.53 -18.15 0.50
C PRO A 70 -15.90 -18.31 1.16
N ALA A 71 -15.95 -18.48 2.48
CA ALA A 71 -17.21 -18.59 3.23
C ALA A 71 -17.86 -17.22 3.47
N GLY A 72 -17.13 -16.13 3.20
CA GLY A 72 -17.54 -14.77 3.49
C GLY A 72 -17.28 -14.38 4.94
N ASN A 73 -17.08 -13.07 5.16
CA ASN A 73 -16.85 -12.52 6.48
C ASN A 73 -17.81 -11.34 6.72
N ALA A 74 -18.62 -11.43 7.79
CA ALA A 74 -19.60 -10.41 8.13
C ALA A 74 -18.98 -9.04 8.45
N ALA A 75 -17.79 -9.00 9.06
CA ALA A 75 -17.08 -7.76 9.34
C ALA A 75 -16.57 -7.07 8.06
N TRP A 76 -16.33 -7.85 7.01
CA TRP A 76 -15.92 -7.33 5.70
C TRP A 76 -17.13 -7.05 4.81
N GLN A 77 -18.30 -7.62 5.11
CA GLN A 77 -19.47 -7.56 4.23
C GLN A 77 -19.17 -8.12 2.82
N GLY A 78 -18.36 -9.18 2.76
CA GLY A 78 -17.91 -9.78 1.50
C GLY A 78 -16.95 -10.94 1.71
N THR A 79 -16.42 -11.48 0.61
CA THR A 79 -15.45 -12.58 0.60
C THR A 79 -14.01 -12.08 0.48
N PHE A 80 -13.80 -10.81 0.13
CA PHE A 80 -12.49 -10.17 0.03
C PHE A 80 -12.38 -8.97 0.95
N ARG A 81 -11.16 -8.64 1.36
CA ARG A 81 -10.84 -7.39 2.07
C ARG A 81 -9.48 -6.89 1.66
N CYS A 82 -9.40 -5.65 1.20
CA CYS A 82 -8.15 -4.92 1.06
C CYS A 82 -7.86 -4.21 2.38
N VAL A 83 -6.63 -4.31 2.86
CA VAL A 83 -6.13 -3.60 4.04
C VAL A 83 -4.86 -2.87 3.63
N THR A 84 -4.80 -1.57 3.91
CA THR A 84 -3.67 -0.73 3.56
C THR A 84 -3.10 0.01 4.76
N PHE A 85 -1.79 0.22 4.67
CA PHE A 85 -1.04 1.19 5.43
C PHE A 85 -0.29 2.06 4.41
N ALA A 86 -0.33 3.38 4.55
CA ALA A 86 0.46 4.32 3.77
C ALA A 86 1.03 5.38 4.70
N ARG A 87 2.31 5.72 4.53
CA ARG A 87 2.99 6.74 5.33
C ARG A 87 3.89 7.56 4.42
N ALA A 88 3.97 8.85 4.66
CA ALA A 88 4.94 9.72 4.01
C ALA A 88 5.38 10.85 4.91
N SER A 89 6.58 11.35 4.65
CA SER A 89 7.02 12.64 5.19
C SER A 89 6.29 13.77 4.47
N VAL A 90 5.87 14.78 5.22
CA VAL A 90 5.15 15.95 4.71
C VAL A 90 5.78 17.22 5.27
N GLU A 91 5.46 18.36 4.67
CA GLU A 91 5.91 19.65 5.18
C GLU A 91 5.30 19.91 6.58
N PRO A 92 6.09 20.39 7.58
CA PRO A 92 5.60 20.65 8.93
C PRO A 92 4.38 21.58 9.00
N GLU A 93 4.22 22.49 8.05
CA GLU A 93 3.08 23.39 7.97
C GLU A 93 1.77 22.62 7.68
N MET A 94 1.83 21.52 6.93
CA MET A 94 0.66 20.72 6.58
C MET A 94 0.01 20.09 7.82
N VAL A 95 0.81 19.61 8.78
CA VAL A 95 0.28 18.93 9.97
C VAL A 95 -0.38 19.87 10.97
N THR A 96 -0.20 21.18 10.80
CA THR A 96 -0.93 22.20 11.58
C THR A 96 -2.36 22.43 11.07
N ASP A 97 -2.68 22.01 9.84
CA ASP A 97 -4.01 22.15 9.28
C ASP A 97 -4.99 21.13 9.92
N PRO A 98 -6.05 21.59 10.62
CA PRO A 98 -7.04 20.70 11.21
C PRO A 98 -7.82 19.85 10.18
N LEU A 99 -7.77 20.20 8.89
CA LEU A 99 -8.41 19.45 7.81
C LEU A 99 -7.54 18.33 7.24
N LEU A 100 -6.24 18.26 7.56
CA LEU A 100 -5.32 17.31 6.96
C LEU A 100 -5.83 15.87 7.07
N ALA A 101 -6.38 15.47 8.22
CA ALA A 101 -6.90 14.12 8.39
C ALA A 101 -8.09 13.81 7.45
N ARG A 102 -8.96 14.81 7.20
CA ARG A 102 -10.11 14.66 6.31
C ARG A 102 -9.68 14.64 4.84
N VAL A 103 -8.69 15.45 4.48
CA VAL A 103 -8.09 15.46 3.15
C VAL A 103 -7.33 14.16 2.89
N GLY A 104 -6.55 13.68 3.86
CA GLY A 104 -5.87 12.40 3.77
C GLY A 104 -6.81 11.21 3.57
N TRP A 105 -8.02 11.29 4.13
CA TRP A 105 -9.06 10.29 3.88
C TRP A 105 -9.61 10.39 2.47
N SER A 106 -9.78 11.62 1.94
CA SER A 106 -10.27 11.80 0.57
C SER A 106 -9.29 11.24 -0.45
N TRP A 107 -7.97 11.30 -0.23
CA TRP A 107 -7.00 10.71 -1.15
C TRP A 107 -7.28 9.24 -1.48
N LEU A 108 -7.70 8.43 -0.50
CA LEU A 108 -8.09 7.04 -0.74
C LEU A 108 -9.38 6.94 -1.57
N ILE A 109 -10.39 7.72 -1.20
CA ILE A 109 -11.71 7.69 -1.85
C ILE A 109 -11.60 8.18 -3.29
N ASP A 110 -10.93 9.31 -3.50
CA ASP A 110 -10.70 9.93 -4.78
C ASP A 110 -9.89 9.00 -5.70
N ALA A 111 -8.88 8.30 -5.17
CA ALA A 111 -8.11 7.33 -5.95
C ALA A 111 -8.94 6.09 -6.33
N LEU A 112 -9.75 5.55 -5.41
CA LEU A 112 -10.65 4.43 -5.72
C LEU A 112 -11.67 4.82 -6.80
N ASP A 113 -12.32 5.97 -6.64
CA ASP A 113 -13.32 6.48 -7.57
C ASP A 113 -12.69 6.83 -8.93
N GLY A 114 -11.52 7.48 -8.93
CA GLY A 114 -10.78 7.89 -10.13
C GLY A 114 -10.32 6.72 -11.01
N HIS A 115 -10.02 5.58 -10.38
CA HIS A 115 -9.68 4.34 -11.10
C HIS A 115 -10.91 3.47 -11.43
N GLY A 116 -12.13 3.89 -11.08
CA GLY A 116 -13.35 3.12 -11.29
C GLY A 116 -13.37 1.81 -10.48
N ALA A 117 -12.72 1.80 -9.32
CA ALA A 117 -12.68 0.65 -8.45
C ALA A 117 -14.01 0.54 -7.71
N GLU A 118 -14.77 -0.55 -7.88
CA GLU A 118 -16.03 -0.75 -7.18
C GLU A 118 -15.78 -1.32 -5.78
N TYR A 119 -16.18 -0.61 -4.72
CA TYR A 119 -15.94 -1.02 -3.33
C TYR A 119 -17.14 -0.82 -2.42
N ALA A 120 -17.09 -1.51 -1.28
CA ALA A 120 -18.01 -1.34 -0.16
C ALA A 120 -17.26 -1.25 1.18
N ALA A 121 -17.98 -0.82 2.22
CA ALA A 121 -17.51 -0.76 3.60
C ALA A 121 -16.09 -0.16 3.78
N PRO A 122 -15.79 1.03 3.21
CA PRO A 122 -14.53 1.70 3.48
C PRO A 122 -14.47 2.10 4.95
N SER A 123 -13.31 1.89 5.58
CA SER A 123 -13.08 2.25 6.97
C SER A 123 -11.59 2.49 7.20
N GLY A 124 -11.25 3.44 8.06
CA GLY A 124 -9.86 3.74 8.35
C GLY A 124 -9.68 4.94 9.28
N THR A 125 -8.42 5.29 9.46
CA THR A 125 -7.95 6.43 10.25
C THR A 125 -6.83 7.12 9.50
N VAL A 126 -6.79 8.44 9.60
CA VAL A 126 -5.65 9.24 9.16
C VAL A 126 -5.05 9.90 10.40
N THR A 127 -3.74 9.72 10.56
CA THR A 127 -2.97 10.28 11.68
C THR A 127 -1.88 11.17 11.11
N SER A 128 -1.72 12.36 11.67
CA SER A 128 -0.54 13.19 11.46
C SER A 128 0.30 13.26 12.72
N VAL A 129 1.61 13.28 12.56
CA VAL A 129 2.57 13.41 13.66
C VAL A 129 3.55 14.51 13.31
N SER A 130 3.74 15.46 14.23
CA SER A 130 4.79 16.48 14.16
C SER A 130 5.80 16.24 15.28
N SER A 131 7.09 16.26 14.95
CA SER A 131 8.18 16.15 15.91
C SER A 131 9.04 17.42 15.84
N GLU A 132 9.20 18.07 16.99
CA GLU A 132 10.10 19.21 17.17
C GLU A 132 11.24 18.78 18.11
N SER A 133 12.46 19.02 17.69
CA SER A 133 13.66 18.60 18.42
C SER A 133 14.14 19.69 19.38
N PHE A 134 14.52 19.29 20.59
CA PHE A 134 14.98 20.20 21.66
C PHE A 134 16.28 19.71 22.31
N GLY A 135 17.00 20.62 22.96
CA GLY A 135 18.20 20.29 23.74
C GLY A 135 19.34 19.78 22.85
N GLY A 136 19.86 18.57 23.12
CA GLY A 136 20.97 17.98 22.36
C GLY A 136 20.66 17.64 20.89
N MET A 137 19.40 17.80 20.46
CA MET A 137 18.94 17.60 19.09
C MET A 137 18.40 18.92 18.49
N ALA A 138 18.67 20.07 19.11
CA ALA A 138 18.12 21.37 18.66
C ALA A 138 18.58 21.82 17.26
N ASP A 139 19.64 21.20 16.72
CA ASP A 139 20.13 21.44 15.36
C ASP A 139 19.39 20.57 14.30
N GLU A 140 18.48 19.70 14.71
CA GLU A 140 17.65 18.90 13.79
C GLU A 140 16.41 19.68 13.34
N ASP A 141 16.12 19.62 12.04
CA ASP A 141 14.93 20.24 11.48
C ASP A 141 13.64 19.54 11.98
N PRO A 142 12.54 20.28 12.18
CA PRO A 142 11.24 19.68 12.49
C PRO A 142 10.83 18.67 11.42
N ASN A 143 10.30 17.53 11.85
CA ASN A 143 9.81 16.49 10.95
C ASN A 143 8.31 16.28 11.13
N ALA A 144 7.61 16.04 10.04
CA ALA A 144 6.19 15.78 10.03
C ALA A 144 5.84 14.62 9.11
N GLU A 145 4.85 13.85 9.52
CA GLU A 145 4.43 12.65 8.81
C GLU A 145 2.91 12.54 8.80
N VAL A 146 2.39 11.99 7.70
CA VAL A 146 1.00 11.55 7.59
C VAL A 146 0.95 10.05 7.41
N GLU A 147 -0.01 9.42 8.06
CA GLU A 147 -0.23 7.98 8.03
C GLU A 147 -1.71 7.70 7.76
N VAL A 148 -1.98 6.94 6.70
CA VAL A 148 -3.32 6.44 6.35
C VAL A 148 -3.35 4.94 6.63
N ARG A 149 -4.22 4.54 7.55
CA ARG A 149 -4.56 3.12 7.78
C ARG A 149 -6.00 2.92 7.35
N ALA A 150 -6.23 2.07 6.36
CA ALA A 150 -7.57 1.89 5.84
C ALA A 150 -7.82 0.45 5.39
N SER A 151 -9.08 0.16 5.15
CA SER A 151 -9.50 -1.09 4.54
C SER A 151 -10.85 -0.91 3.85
N TRP A 152 -11.07 -1.68 2.79
CA TRP A 152 -12.30 -1.68 2.02
C TRP A 152 -12.55 -3.08 1.46
N THR A 153 -13.78 -3.31 1.04
CA THR A 153 -14.21 -4.57 0.44
C THR A 153 -14.28 -4.37 -1.06
N PRO A 154 -13.35 -4.93 -1.86
CA PRO A 154 -13.41 -4.81 -3.30
C PRO A 154 -14.55 -5.67 -3.86
N LEU A 155 -15.36 -5.10 -4.75
CA LEU A 155 -16.48 -5.79 -5.39
C LEU A 155 -15.97 -6.52 -6.64
N LEU A 156 -15.33 -7.66 -6.42
CA LEU A 156 -14.73 -8.46 -7.48
C LEU A 156 -15.75 -9.43 -8.10
N ALA A 157 -15.83 -9.47 -9.43
CA ALA A 157 -16.61 -10.44 -10.15
C ALA A 157 -15.78 -11.71 -10.37
N ASP A 158 -16.00 -12.76 -9.56
CA ASP A 158 -15.25 -14.04 -9.66
C ASP A 158 -13.71 -13.85 -9.61
N GLY A 159 -13.26 -12.90 -8.77
CA GLY A 159 -11.86 -12.55 -8.59
C GLY A 159 -11.30 -11.54 -9.61
N TYR A 160 -12.08 -11.14 -10.61
CA TYR A 160 -11.70 -10.10 -11.56
C TYR A 160 -11.99 -8.69 -11.04
N GLY A 161 -11.20 -7.72 -11.51
CA GLY A 161 -11.39 -6.29 -11.22
C GLY A 161 -10.42 -5.74 -10.17
N LEU A 162 -9.52 -6.57 -9.62
CA LEU A 162 -8.60 -6.11 -8.58
C LEU A 162 -7.63 -5.05 -9.12
N THR A 163 -7.25 -5.10 -10.39
CA THR A 163 -6.34 -4.11 -11.02
C THR A 163 -6.73 -2.66 -10.71
N ALA A 164 -8.02 -2.29 -10.75
CA ALA A 164 -8.46 -0.93 -10.44
C ALA A 164 -8.14 -0.52 -8.99
N HIS A 165 -8.35 -1.42 -8.03
CA HIS A 165 -8.00 -1.20 -6.62
C HIS A 165 -6.48 -1.10 -6.41
N VAL A 166 -5.70 -1.87 -7.16
CA VAL A 166 -4.23 -1.87 -7.06
C VAL A 166 -3.67 -0.56 -7.60
N GLN A 167 -4.19 -0.06 -8.72
CA GLN A 167 -3.81 1.23 -9.27
C GLN A 167 -4.20 2.38 -8.33
N ALA A 168 -5.43 2.35 -7.78
CA ALA A 168 -5.87 3.30 -6.76
C ALA A 168 -4.96 3.32 -5.53
N TRP A 169 -4.49 2.15 -5.07
CA TRP A 169 -3.53 2.09 -3.98
C TRP A 169 -2.18 2.72 -4.36
N GLY A 170 -1.67 2.47 -5.56
CA GLY A 170 -0.46 3.12 -6.06
C GLY A 170 -0.59 4.65 -6.12
N GLU A 171 -1.75 5.16 -6.58
CA GLU A 171 -2.06 6.59 -6.58
C GLU A 171 -2.14 7.17 -5.16
N LEU A 172 -2.78 6.47 -4.22
CA LEU A 172 -2.80 6.85 -2.81
C LEU A 172 -1.38 7.03 -2.27
N LEU A 173 -0.46 6.09 -2.52
CA LEU A 173 0.92 6.20 -2.04
C LEU A 173 1.63 7.41 -2.61
N CYS A 174 1.53 7.63 -3.91
CA CYS A 174 2.14 8.79 -4.57
C CYS A 174 1.56 10.10 -4.04
N THR A 175 0.23 10.18 -3.87
CA THR A 175 -0.46 11.37 -3.36
C THR A 175 -0.08 11.67 -1.92
N THR A 176 -0.01 10.63 -1.08
CA THR A 176 0.44 10.74 0.32
C THR A 176 1.87 11.27 0.38
N ALA A 177 2.73 10.85 -0.54
CA ALA A 177 4.11 11.32 -0.68
C ALA A 177 4.26 12.65 -1.44
N GLY A 178 3.16 13.35 -1.76
CA GLY A 178 3.19 14.65 -2.41
C GLY A 178 3.51 14.64 -3.91
N LEU A 179 3.53 13.47 -4.56
CA LEU A 179 3.73 13.38 -6.01
C LEU A 179 2.44 13.78 -6.74
N PRO A 180 2.52 14.54 -7.83
CA PRO A 180 1.35 14.87 -8.63
C PRO A 180 0.74 13.61 -9.27
N PRO A 181 -0.58 13.62 -9.53
CA PRO A 181 -1.24 12.56 -10.28
C PRO A 181 -0.71 12.52 -11.72
N LEU A 182 -0.68 11.33 -12.31
CA LEU A 182 -0.29 11.20 -13.72
C LEU A 182 -1.43 11.68 -14.64
N PRO A 183 -1.12 12.33 -15.78
CA PRO A 183 -2.13 12.63 -16.79
C PRO A 183 -2.80 11.34 -17.29
N ALA A 184 -4.11 11.40 -17.55
CA ALA A 184 -4.88 10.27 -18.07
C ALA A 184 -4.25 9.70 -19.36
N GLY A 185 -3.97 8.39 -19.37
CA GLY A 185 -3.45 7.65 -20.53
C GLY A 185 -1.94 7.39 -20.55
N VAL A 186 -1.19 7.83 -19.52
CA VAL A 186 0.23 7.47 -19.37
C VAL A 186 0.36 6.18 -18.58
N VAL A 187 0.50 5.05 -19.27
CA VAL A 187 0.95 3.79 -18.66
C VAL A 187 2.47 3.82 -18.60
N ALA A 188 3.04 3.59 -17.40
CA ALA A 188 4.49 3.54 -17.21
C ALA A 188 5.13 2.51 -18.16
N MET A 189 6.10 2.94 -18.95
CA MET A 189 6.92 2.01 -19.73
C MET A 189 7.74 1.15 -18.76
N PRO A 190 7.86 -0.17 -19.00
CA PRO A 190 8.56 -1.05 -18.07
C PRO A 190 10.03 -0.61 -17.91
N ALA A 191 10.38 -0.12 -16.72
CA ALA A 191 11.75 0.19 -16.37
C ALA A 191 12.57 -1.11 -16.35
N ARG A 192 13.66 -1.13 -17.12
CA ARG A 192 14.58 -2.27 -17.19
C ARG A 192 15.21 -2.46 -15.81
N ARG A 193 14.94 -3.58 -15.14
CA ARG A 193 15.60 -3.99 -13.89
C ARG A 193 17.12 -3.92 -14.04
N LEU A 194 17.75 -2.89 -13.49
CA LEU A 194 19.18 -2.88 -13.25
C LEU A 194 19.41 -3.51 -11.87
N ALA A 195 19.91 -4.75 -11.88
CA ALA A 195 20.29 -5.46 -10.66
C ALA A 195 21.40 -4.68 -9.93
N HIS A 196 21.06 -4.04 -8.81
CA HIS A 196 22.04 -3.39 -7.96
C HIS A 196 22.78 -4.48 -7.16
N LYS A 197 24.01 -4.81 -7.58
CA LYS A 197 24.91 -5.66 -6.79
C LYS A 197 25.34 -4.90 -5.55
N SER A 198 24.81 -5.29 -4.40
CA SER A 198 25.36 -4.94 -3.08
C SER A 198 26.84 -5.35 -3.02
N GLN A 199 27.73 -4.37 -3.06
CA GLN A 199 29.14 -4.57 -2.70
C GLN A 199 29.33 -4.08 -1.27
N ASN A 200 29.17 -5.00 -0.31
CA ASN A 200 29.63 -4.79 1.04
C ASN A 200 30.79 -5.75 1.34
N ARG A 201 32.03 -5.24 1.27
CA ARG A 201 33.18 -5.80 1.99
C ARG A 201 34.18 -4.69 2.32
N SER A 202 34.03 -4.13 3.51
CA SER A 202 35.12 -3.45 4.21
C SER A 202 36.12 -4.50 4.74
N PRO A 203 37.44 -4.32 4.57
CA PRO A 203 38.42 -5.13 5.28
C PRO A 203 38.70 -4.53 6.68
N ARG A 204 38.49 -5.33 7.72
CA ARG A 204 38.98 -5.03 9.08
C ARG A 204 40.50 -5.14 9.13
N ARG A 205 41.13 -4.13 9.74
CA ARG A 205 42.56 -4.03 10.10
C ARG A 205 43.04 -5.18 10.99
N ARG A 206 44.25 -5.67 10.75
CA ARG A 206 45.46 -5.45 11.57
C ARG A 206 46.70 -5.95 10.84
#